data_AF-A0A8J6Y623-F1
#
_entry.id   AF-A0A8J6Y623-F1
#
_cell.length_a   1.000
_cell.length_b   1.000
_cell.length_c   1.000
_cell.angle_alpha   90.00
_cell.angle_beta   90.00
_cell.angle_gamma   90.00
#
_symmetry.space_group_name_H-M   'P 1'
#
loop_
_entity.id
_entity.type
_entity.pdbx_description
1 polymer ?
#
loop_
_entity_poly.entity_id
_entity_poly.type
_entity_poly.pdbx_seq_one_letter_code
_entity_poly.pdbx_strand_id
1 'polypeptide(L)'
;DGGKELLQEIYGSSDEDERHDPNYPARPRALNEQVLLEGKPFDLANRYLGTDATLALTRDWVMEDKASFLPSVLNNPRSSLTEVAGALRRFHHLLADGADLSPATLNGIHVGLIRRFLTDQLDFISVAKEYIQTDDFLDLIDRIIHSDASHGKLGGKSAGLLLAAAILRREGSAERPIGEVKVPRSWYVASEGQMSFIEYNDLDEVLQQKYREISQVRQEFPNIIQLFKNSRFPPEIVKGVSMILDEVGDSPLIVRSSSLLEDRMGSAFSGKYRSLFLANRGSKRERMSAILDAITEVYASVFGPDPIAYRRERGLIDFHEEMAILIQEVVGTRLGDYFLPAVAGVAFSNNEFRWSPRIKRSDGLIRLVPGLGTRAVDRVGDDYPILAVPGQPGLRVNTTIDEVVRYSPQSVDVINLETNTFETHELDDLLKKYGTEYPAFEQVFSMLKDDV
;
A
#
# COMPACT_ATOMS: atom_id res chain seq x y z
N ASP A 1 10.22 32.92 -35.84
CA ASP A 1 9.41 33.32 -37.01
C ASP A 1 9.20 32.17 -37.99
N GLY A 2 10.24 31.55 -38.54
CA GLY A 2 10.09 30.44 -39.50
C GLY A 2 9.23 29.24 -39.04
N GLY A 3 9.25 28.88 -37.74
CA GLY A 3 8.37 27.82 -37.22
C GLY A 3 6.88 28.19 -37.20
N LYS A 4 6.55 29.48 -37.00
CA LYS A 4 5.16 29.96 -37.06
C LYS A 4 4.64 29.97 -38.49
N GLU A 5 5.47 30.38 -39.44
CA GLU A 5 5.16 30.33 -40.88
C GLU A 5 4.92 28.89 -41.33
N LEU A 6 5.77 27.94 -40.92
CA LEU A 6 5.58 26.52 -41.22
C LEU A 6 4.26 25.97 -40.64
N LEU A 7 3.90 26.32 -39.40
CA LEU A 7 2.63 25.91 -38.80
C LEU A 7 1.42 26.52 -39.54
N GLN A 8 1.54 27.77 -40.04
CA GLN A 8 0.51 28.37 -40.89
C GLN A 8 0.41 27.71 -42.27
N GLU A 9 1.53 27.26 -42.86
CA GLU A 9 1.52 26.49 -44.11
C GLU A 9 0.88 25.10 -43.94
N ILE A 10 1.08 24.47 -42.78
CA ILE A 10 0.53 23.13 -42.47
C ILE A 10 -0.96 23.20 -42.09
N TYR A 11 -1.34 24.16 -41.25
CA TYR A 11 -2.67 24.20 -40.61
C TYR A 11 -3.56 25.37 -41.08
N GLY A 12 -3.07 26.27 -41.94
CA GLY A 12 -3.75 27.49 -42.33
C GLY A 12 -3.60 28.64 -41.32
N SER A 13 -4.01 29.85 -41.72
CA SER A 13 -4.02 31.04 -40.86
C SER A 13 -5.02 30.89 -39.71
N SER A 14 -4.67 31.39 -38.52
CA SER A 14 -5.58 31.48 -37.37
C SER A 14 -6.73 32.47 -37.57
N ASP A 15 -6.64 33.33 -38.59
CA ASP A 15 -7.50 34.51 -38.74
C ASP A 15 -8.84 34.20 -39.43
N GLU A 16 -9.06 32.98 -39.94
CA GLU A 16 -10.31 32.60 -40.62
C GLU A 16 -11.45 32.17 -39.66
N ASP A 17 -11.18 32.01 -38.35
CA ASP A 17 -12.19 31.71 -37.33
C ASP A 17 -12.47 32.97 -36.47
N GLU A 18 -13.07 34.00 -37.05
CA GLU A 18 -13.52 35.25 -36.38
C GLU A 18 -14.68 35.04 -35.36
N ARG A 19 -14.91 33.81 -34.86
CA ARG A 19 -15.84 33.57 -33.76
C ARG A 19 -15.05 33.35 -32.47
N HIS A 20 -14.75 34.46 -31.80
CA HIS A 20 -14.03 34.50 -30.52
C HIS A 20 -14.83 33.97 -29.30
N ASP A 21 -15.96 33.29 -29.49
CA ASP A 21 -16.66 32.67 -28.35
C ASP A 21 -15.95 31.37 -27.95
N PRO A 22 -15.31 31.31 -26.77
CA PRO A 22 -14.62 30.10 -26.31
C PRO A 22 -15.57 28.91 -26.11
N ASN A 23 -16.89 29.13 -26.13
CA ASN A 23 -17.92 28.09 -25.99
C ASN A 23 -18.49 27.61 -27.33
N TYR A 24 -17.92 28.00 -28.48
CA TYR A 24 -18.29 27.46 -29.79
C TYR A 24 -17.26 26.42 -30.27
N PRO A 25 -17.68 25.25 -30.77
CA PRO A 25 -16.75 24.26 -31.33
C PRO A 25 -15.96 24.86 -32.50
N ALA A 26 -14.63 24.88 -32.38
CA ALA A 26 -13.76 25.28 -33.48
C ALA A 26 -13.91 24.33 -34.66
N ARG A 27 -13.79 24.85 -35.89
CA ARG A 27 -13.85 24.01 -37.09
C ARG A 27 -12.54 23.22 -37.23
N PRO A 28 -12.59 21.95 -37.70
CA PRO A 28 -11.38 21.21 -38.00
C PRO A 28 -10.62 21.92 -39.13
N ARG A 29 -9.33 22.16 -38.91
CA ARG A 29 -8.45 22.72 -39.94
C ARG A 29 -7.94 21.60 -40.84
N ALA A 30 -8.03 21.81 -42.16
CA ALA A 30 -7.50 20.84 -43.12
C ALA A 30 -5.97 20.82 -43.03
N LEU A 31 -5.39 19.63 -42.90
CA LEU A 31 -3.94 19.43 -42.88
C LEU A 31 -3.39 19.51 -44.31
N ASN A 32 -2.41 20.37 -44.56
CA ASN A 32 -1.69 20.39 -45.82
C ASN A 32 -0.59 19.31 -45.82
N GLU A 33 -0.96 18.08 -46.18
CA GLU A 33 -0.04 16.92 -46.21
C GLU A 33 1.14 17.12 -47.17
N GLN A 34 0.99 17.94 -48.21
CA GLN A 34 2.05 18.16 -49.20
C GLN A 34 3.28 18.84 -48.56
N VAL A 35 3.06 19.77 -47.64
CA VAL A 35 4.13 20.47 -46.89
C VAL A 35 4.94 19.49 -46.01
N LEU A 36 4.29 18.46 -45.48
CA LEU A 36 4.95 17.42 -44.69
C LEU A 36 5.75 16.46 -45.57
N LEU A 37 5.18 16.05 -46.72
CA LEU A 37 5.81 15.14 -47.67
C LEU A 37 7.02 15.73 -48.39
N GLU A 38 7.06 17.06 -48.57
CA GLU A 38 8.20 17.78 -49.17
C GLU A 38 9.41 17.91 -48.23
N GLY A 39 9.32 17.48 -46.97
CA GLY A 39 10.46 17.51 -46.03
C GLY A 39 10.81 18.90 -45.50
N LYS A 40 10.00 19.92 -45.79
CA LYS A 40 10.16 21.31 -45.31
C LYS A 40 10.42 21.43 -43.80
N PRO A 41 9.78 20.64 -42.90
CA PRO A 41 10.10 20.69 -41.48
C PRO A 41 11.57 20.35 -41.17
N PHE A 42 12.15 19.37 -41.87
CA PHE A 42 13.54 18.97 -41.70
C PHE A 42 14.51 19.99 -42.29
N ASP A 43 14.18 20.58 -43.44
CA ASP A 43 14.98 21.65 -44.05
C ASP A 43 15.05 22.89 -43.14
N LEU A 44 13.92 23.25 -42.56
CA LEU A 44 13.82 24.35 -41.61
C LEU A 44 14.61 24.04 -40.33
N ALA A 45 14.44 22.85 -39.76
CA ALA A 45 15.18 22.42 -38.57
C ALA A 45 16.69 22.42 -38.82
N ASN A 46 17.15 21.85 -39.93
CA ASN A 46 18.57 21.84 -40.31
C ASN A 46 19.15 23.25 -40.48
N ARG A 47 18.38 24.18 -41.05
CA ARG A 47 18.81 25.58 -41.26
C ARG A 47 19.05 26.33 -39.96
N TYR A 48 18.20 26.13 -38.96
CA TYR A 48 18.20 26.94 -37.73
C TYR A 48 18.83 26.23 -36.52
N LEU A 49 18.75 24.91 -36.46
CA LEU A 49 19.27 24.09 -35.35
C LEU A 49 20.56 23.33 -35.72
N GLY A 50 20.82 23.15 -37.01
CA GLY A 50 21.89 22.30 -37.51
C GLY A 50 21.49 20.83 -37.62
N THR A 51 22.30 20.07 -38.36
CA THR A 51 22.02 18.66 -38.67
C THR A 51 22.07 17.76 -37.44
N ASP A 52 23.06 17.94 -36.56
CA ASP A 52 23.21 17.11 -35.36
C ASP A 52 22.02 17.27 -34.41
N ALA A 53 21.55 18.51 -34.20
CA ALA A 53 20.38 18.78 -33.36
C ALA A 53 19.09 18.22 -33.98
N THR A 54 18.93 18.30 -35.30
CA THR A 54 17.77 17.75 -36.02
C THR A 54 17.73 16.22 -35.92
N LEU A 55 18.89 15.56 -36.05
CA LEU A 55 19.02 14.12 -35.85
C LEU A 55 18.71 13.71 -34.40
N ALA A 56 19.18 14.48 -33.42
CA ALA A 56 18.87 14.24 -32.01
C ALA A 56 17.36 14.31 -31.76
N LEU A 57 16.68 15.38 -32.19
CA LEU A 57 15.23 15.52 -32.05
C LEU A 57 14.44 14.41 -32.75
N THR A 58 14.90 13.97 -33.93
CA THR A 58 14.28 12.86 -34.67
C THR A 58 14.43 11.55 -33.90
N ARG A 59 15.62 11.28 -33.35
CA ARG A 59 15.88 10.10 -32.52
C ARG A 59 15.00 10.12 -31.28
N ASP A 60 14.90 11.25 -30.59
CA ASP A 60 14.09 11.41 -29.38
C ASP A 60 12.60 11.17 -29.70
N TRP A 61 12.09 11.71 -30.82
CA TRP A 61 10.73 11.44 -31.29
C TRP A 61 10.49 9.95 -31.59
N VAL A 62 11.45 9.27 -32.24
CA VAL A 62 11.37 7.82 -32.48
C VAL A 62 11.33 7.03 -31.16
N MET A 63 12.07 7.47 -30.14
CA MET A 63 12.05 6.82 -28.83
C MET A 63 10.72 7.05 -28.10
N GLU A 64 10.17 8.26 -28.17
CA GLU A 64 8.84 8.58 -27.65
C GLU A 64 7.74 7.73 -28.32
N ASP A 65 7.76 7.60 -29.65
CA ASP A 65 6.82 6.76 -30.40
C ASP A 65 6.95 5.28 -30.00
N LYS A 66 8.19 4.78 -29.88
CA LYS A 66 8.46 3.43 -29.37
C LYS A 66 7.98 3.21 -27.95
N ALA A 67 7.94 4.23 -27.09
CA ALA A 67 7.47 4.13 -25.71
C ALA A 67 5.95 4.31 -25.57
N SER A 68 5.26 4.81 -26.59
CA SER A 68 3.84 5.21 -26.57
C SER A 68 2.87 4.07 -26.20
N PHE A 69 3.27 2.82 -26.40
CA PHE A 69 2.44 1.65 -26.06
C PHE A 69 2.14 1.55 -24.56
N LEU A 70 3.07 1.94 -23.67
CA LEU A 70 2.84 1.83 -22.23
C LEU A 70 1.80 2.86 -21.75
N PRO A 71 1.91 4.16 -22.07
CA PRO A 71 0.84 5.12 -21.80
C PRO A 71 -0.50 4.71 -22.41
N SER A 72 -0.52 4.13 -23.62
CA SER A 72 -1.76 3.67 -24.25
C SER A 72 -2.45 2.56 -23.43
N VAL A 73 -1.68 1.57 -22.96
CA VAL A 73 -2.20 0.48 -22.12
C VAL A 73 -2.57 0.97 -20.72
N LEU A 74 -1.78 1.85 -20.10
CA LEU A 74 -2.06 2.38 -18.76
C LEU A 74 -3.31 3.26 -18.72
N ASN A 75 -3.52 4.08 -19.75
CA ASN A 75 -4.67 4.98 -19.82
C ASN A 75 -5.94 4.30 -20.33
N ASN A 76 -5.86 3.05 -20.79
CA ASN A 76 -7.02 2.27 -21.18
C ASN A 76 -7.63 1.60 -19.93
N PRO A 77 -8.84 2.00 -19.49
CA PRO A 77 -9.47 1.42 -18.30
C PRO A 77 -9.72 -0.08 -18.45
N ARG A 78 -9.88 -0.59 -19.68
CA ARG A 78 -10.17 -1.99 -19.96
C ARG A 78 -8.95 -2.88 -19.98
N SER A 79 -7.74 -2.31 -19.94
CA SER A 79 -6.54 -3.14 -19.95
C SER A 79 -6.50 -4.01 -18.69
N SER A 80 -6.13 -5.27 -18.86
CA SER A 80 -5.93 -6.20 -17.74
C SER A 80 -4.59 -5.94 -17.06
N LEU A 81 -4.44 -6.42 -15.82
CA LEU A 81 -3.14 -6.38 -15.16
C LEU A 81 -2.04 -7.11 -15.96
N THR A 82 -2.38 -8.23 -16.61
CA THR A 82 -1.44 -8.99 -17.45
C THR A 82 -0.90 -8.15 -18.62
N GLU A 83 -1.77 -7.37 -19.28
CA GLU A 83 -1.36 -6.48 -20.37
C GLU A 83 -0.47 -5.34 -19.87
N VAL A 84 -0.82 -4.74 -18.74
CA VAL A 84 -0.02 -3.68 -18.09
C VAL A 84 1.34 -4.23 -17.68
N ALA A 85 1.41 -5.42 -17.07
CA ALA A 85 2.65 -6.08 -16.70
C ALA A 85 3.54 -6.37 -17.92
N GLY A 86 2.95 -6.90 -18.99
CA GLY A 86 3.67 -7.15 -20.25
C GLY A 86 4.16 -5.86 -20.90
N ALA A 87 3.39 -4.77 -20.84
CA ALA A 87 3.83 -3.45 -21.30
C ALA A 87 4.97 -2.91 -20.42
N LEU A 88 4.85 -2.96 -19.09
CA LEU A 88 5.87 -2.44 -18.19
C LEU A 88 7.22 -3.17 -18.34
N ARG A 89 7.21 -4.50 -18.47
CA ARG A 89 8.45 -5.27 -18.72
C ARG A 89 9.09 -4.91 -20.05
N ARG A 90 8.30 -4.75 -21.12
CA ARG A 90 8.80 -4.29 -22.43
C ARG A 90 9.39 -2.88 -22.34
N PHE A 91 8.75 -1.99 -21.58
CA PHE A 91 9.22 -0.64 -21.36
C PHE A 91 10.54 -0.59 -20.58
N HIS A 92 10.70 -1.42 -19.55
CA HIS A 92 11.96 -1.52 -18.82
C HIS A 92 13.12 -1.98 -19.70
N HIS A 93 12.89 -2.95 -20.60
CA HIS A 93 13.91 -3.33 -21.59
C HIS A 93 14.26 -2.18 -22.56
N LEU A 94 13.27 -1.40 -22.99
CA LEU A 94 13.51 -0.23 -23.85
C LEU A 94 14.40 0.82 -23.16
N LEU A 95 14.18 1.09 -21.87
CA LEU A 95 15.03 2.01 -21.10
C LEU A 95 16.45 1.47 -20.89
N ALA A 96 16.60 0.17 -20.65
CA ALA A 96 17.90 -0.47 -20.49
C ALA A 96 18.79 -0.37 -21.75
N ASP A 97 18.17 -0.33 -22.92
CA ASP A 97 18.85 -0.13 -24.21
C ASP A 97 19.28 1.34 -24.46
N GLY A 98 19.16 2.22 -23.45
CA GLY A 98 19.61 3.61 -23.50
C GLY A 98 18.61 4.55 -24.15
N ALA A 99 17.32 4.22 -24.15
CA ALA A 99 16.27 5.14 -24.55
C ALA A 99 16.15 6.27 -23.51
N ASP A 100 16.37 7.51 -23.96
CA ASP A 100 16.09 8.70 -23.17
C ASP A 100 14.70 9.22 -23.54
N LEU A 101 13.87 9.48 -22.54
CA LEU A 101 12.49 9.93 -22.72
C LEU A 101 12.33 11.31 -22.11
N SER A 102 11.42 12.11 -22.66
CA SER A 102 11.16 13.41 -22.09
C SER A 102 10.66 13.29 -20.64
N PRO A 103 11.01 14.27 -19.77
CA PRO A 103 10.48 14.31 -18.41
C PRO A 103 8.94 14.32 -18.37
N ALA A 104 8.28 14.83 -19.41
CA ALA A 104 6.83 14.84 -19.51
C ALA A 104 6.27 13.41 -19.67
N THR A 105 6.84 12.61 -20.56
CA THR A 105 6.44 11.21 -20.79
C THR A 105 6.69 10.36 -19.55
N LEU A 106 7.88 10.48 -18.94
CA LEU A 106 8.20 9.75 -17.70
C LEU A 106 7.25 10.10 -16.56
N ASN A 107 6.96 11.40 -16.36
CA ASN A 107 5.98 11.82 -15.37
C ASN A 107 4.57 11.28 -15.66
N GLY A 108 4.16 11.26 -16.93
CA GLY A 108 2.89 10.67 -17.35
C GLY A 108 2.79 9.18 -17.01
N ILE A 109 3.85 8.42 -17.28
CA ILE A 109 3.95 6.99 -16.96
C ILE A 109 3.94 6.77 -15.44
N HIS A 110 4.75 7.51 -14.68
CA HIS A 110 4.80 7.41 -13.22
C HIS A 110 3.43 7.66 -12.58
N VAL A 111 2.78 8.77 -12.97
CA VAL A 111 1.44 9.11 -12.46
C VAL A 111 0.42 8.06 -12.89
N GLY A 112 0.51 7.56 -14.13
CA GLY A 112 -0.34 6.48 -14.63
C GLY A 112 -0.23 5.20 -13.79
N LEU A 113 0.99 4.76 -13.48
CA LEU A 113 1.26 3.59 -12.63
C LEU A 113 0.76 3.81 -11.19
N ILE A 114 1.03 4.98 -10.58
CA ILE A 114 0.56 5.30 -9.23
C ILE A 114 -0.97 5.25 -9.16
N ARG A 115 -1.68 5.86 -10.12
CA ARG A 115 -3.15 5.81 -10.20
C ARG A 115 -3.66 4.40 -10.39
N ARG A 116 -2.99 3.65 -11.26
CA ARG A 116 -3.40 2.30 -11.62
C ARG A 116 -3.35 1.33 -10.45
N PHE A 117 -2.27 1.36 -9.67
CA PHE A 117 -1.98 0.36 -8.65
C PHE A 117 -2.26 0.84 -7.22
N LEU A 118 -2.06 2.13 -6.94
CA LEU A 118 -2.02 2.66 -5.58
C LEU A 118 -3.29 3.44 -5.26
N THR A 119 -3.44 4.65 -5.82
CA THR A 119 -4.57 5.55 -5.50
C THR A 119 -4.73 6.69 -6.49
N ASP A 120 -5.96 7.17 -6.62
CA ASP A 120 -6.34 8.33 -7.44
C ASP A 120 -6.30 9.66 -6.66
N GLN A 121 -5.87 9.65 -5.39
CA GLN A 121 -5.82 10.84 -4.55
C GLN A 121 -4.68 11.78 -4.97
N LEU A 122 -5.04 13.03 -5.29
CA LEU A 122 -4.09 14.04 -5.79
C LEU A 122 -2.96 14.33 -4.79
N ASP A 123 -3.27 14.43 -3.50
CA ASP A 123 -2.27 14.69 -2.45
C ASP A 123 -1.29 13.52 -2.28
N PHE A 124 -1.76 12.29 -2.47
CA PHE A 124 -0.88 11.13 -2.45
C PHE A 124 -0.01 11.11 -3.72
N ILE A 125 -0.61 11.30 -4.90
CA ILE A 125 0.09 11.29 -6.18
C ILE A 125 1.16 12.38 -6.24
N SER A 126 0.89 13.56 -5.69
CA SER A 126 1.82 14.69 -5.71
C SER A 126 3.13 14.36 -4.99
N VAL A 127 3.06 13.62 -3.88
CA VAL A 127 4.23 13.12 -3.15
C VAL A 127 4.80 11.88 -3.83
N ALA A 128 3.97 10.89 -4.16
CA ALA A 128 4.42 9.60 -4.66
C ALA A 128 5.22 9.68 -5.97
N LYS A 129 4.89 10.61 -6.86
CA LYS A 129 5.64 10.81 -8.11
C LYS A 129 7.10 11.27 -7.91
N GLU A 130 7.43 11.82 -6.74
CA GLU A 130 8.80 12.24 -6.40
C GLU A 130 9.65 11.06 -5.91
N TYR A 131 9.01 10.04 -5.30
CA TYR A 131 9.71 8.94 -4.61
C TYR A 131 9.47 7.56 -5.19
N ILE A 132 8.48 7.33 -6.04
CA ILE A 132 8.21 6.03 -6.66
C ILE A 132 8.64 6.10 -8.14
N GLN A 133 9.48 5.19 -8.59
CA GLN A 133 9.92 5.06 -10.00
C GLN A 133 9.22 3.87 -10.67
N THR A 134 9.33 3.79 -12.00
CA THR A 134 8.84 2.63 -12.78
C THR A 134 9.36 1.29 -12.29
N ASP A 135 10.62 1.21 -11.87
CA ASP A 135 11.25 -0.05 -11.44
C ASP A 135 10.63 -0.59 -10.15
N ASP A 136 10.16 0.30 -9.25
CA ASP A 136 9.45 -0.10 -8.02
C ASP A 136 8.16 -0.89 -8.34
N PHE A 137 7.58 -0.71 -9.53
CA PHE A 137 6.37 -1.43 -9.96
C PHE A 137 6.66 -2.81 -10.59
N LEU A 138 7.88 -3.06 -11.09
CA LEU A 138 8.23 -4.37 -11.64
C LEU A 138 8.24 -5.43 -10.55
N ASP A 139 8.94 -5.14 -9.45
CA ASP A 139 8.98 -5.99 -8.26
C ASP A 139 7.60 -6.16 -7.63
N LEU A 140 6.76 -5.12 -7.71
CA LEU A 140 5.42 -5.13 -7.15
C LEU A 140 4.49 -6.09 -7.91
N ILE A 141 4.48 -6.02 -9.25
CA ILE A 141 3.58 -6.81 -10.10
C ILE A 141 3.74 -8.30 -9.88
N ASP A 142 4.96 -8.78 -9.70
CA ASP A 142 5.24 -10.21 -9.48
C ASP A 142 4.69 -10.73 -8.14
N ARG A 143 4.29 -9.82 -7.24
CA ARG A 143 3.73 -10.13 -5.91
C ARG A 143 2.23 -9.86 -5.80
N ILE A 144 1.58 -9.48 -6.91
CA ILE A 144 0.13 -9.26 -6.95
C ILE A 144 -0.56 -10.56 -7.37
N ILE A 145 -1.44 -11.07 -6.53
CA ILE A 145 -2.44 -12.08 -6.84
C ILE A 145 -3.66 -11.37 -7.40
N HIS A 146 -4.10 -11.80 -8.57
CA HIS A 146 -5.20 -11.18 -9.29
C HIS A 146 -6.01 -12.22 -10.08
N SER A 147 -7.26 -11.85 -10.41
CA SER A 147 -8.07 -12.54 -11.41
C SER A 147 -7.79 -11.94 -12.81
N ASP A 148 -8.23 -12.62 -13.88
CA ASP A 148 -7.98 -12.20 -15.26
C ASP A 148 -8.56 -10.80 -15.59
N ALA A 149 -9.68 -10.44 -14.95
CA ALA A 149 -10.35 -9.15 -15.14
C ALA A 149 -9.86 -8.03 -14.21
N SER A 150 -8.88 -8.30 -13.34
CA SER A 150 -8.44 -7.33 -12.32
C SER A 150 -7.63 -6.19 -12.93
N HIS A 151 -7.87 -4.99 -12.39
CA HIS A 151 -7.11 -3.79 -12.73
C HIS A 151 -5.89 -3.58 -11.81
N GLY A 152 -5.85 -4.21 -10.63
CA GLY A 152 -4.65 -4.38 -9.82
C GLY A 152 -4.49 -3.37 -8.68
N LYS A 153 -5.57 -2.72 -8.22
CA LYS A 153 -5.48 -1.77 -7.10
C LYS A 153 -5.18 -2.47 -5.77
N LEU A 154 -4.30 -1.88 -4.95
CA LEU A 154 -3.76 -2.51 -3.73
C LEU A 154 -4.29 -1.92 -2.41
N GLY A 155 -5.10 -0.86 -2.48
CA GLY A 155 -5.66 -0.19 -1.31
C GLY A 155 -4.69 0.70 -0.54
N GLY A 156 -5.24 1.46 0.41
CA GLY A 156 -4.55 2.56 1.10
C GLY A 156 -3.36 2.12 1.95
N LYS A 157 -3.50 1.04 2.73
CA LYS A 157 -2.42 0.56 3.61
C LYS A 157 -1.22 0.04 2.83
N SER A 158 -1.48 -0.71 1.76
CA SER A 158 -0.42 -1.14 0.84
C SER A 158 0.23 0.06 0.16
N ALA A 159 -0.55 1.01 -0.34
CA ALA A 159 -0.05 2.22 -0.99
C ALA A 159 0.81 3.07 -0.05
N GLY A 160 0.34 3.31 1.18
CA GLY A 160 1.06 4.05 2.22
C GLY A 160 2.37 3.36 2.61
N LEU A 161 2.37 2.03 2.76
CA LEU A 161 3.58 1.26 3.03
C LEU A 161 4.60 1.36 1.89
N LEU A 162 4.15 1.20 0.64
CA LEU A 162 5.01 1.28 -0.54
C LEU A 162 5.63 2.68 -0.68
N LEU A 163 4.83 3.73 -0.48
CA LEU A 163 5.31 5.11 -0.50
C LEU A 163 6.31 5.39 0.61
N ALA A 164 6.00 5.00 1.85
CA ALA A 164 6.90 5.18 2.99
C ALA A 164 8.24 4.48 2.77
N ALA A 165 8.21 3.23 2.28
CA ALA A 165 9.42 2.48 1.94
C ALA A 165 10.25 3.18 0.86
N ALA A 166 9.60 3.72 -0.17
CA ALA A 166 10.27 4.43 -1.26
C ALA A 166 10.92 5.74 -0.78
N ILE A 167 10.23 6.51 0.08
CA ILE A 167 10.77 7.72 0.71
C ILE A 167 12.02 7.36 1.54
N LEU A 168 11.94 6.37 2.42
CA LEU A 168 13.06 6.00 3.29
C LEU A 168 14.28 5.50 2.51
N ARG A 169 14.07 4.78 1.39
CA ARG A 169 15.18 4.36 0.51
C ARG A 169 15.90 5.52 -0.15
N ARG A 170 15.21 6.64 -0.44
CA ARG A 170 15.76 7.76 -1.22
C ARG A 170 16.27 8.91 -0.37
N GLU A 171 15.64 9.16 0.78
CA GLU A 171 16.05 10.20 1.72
C GLU A 171 17.26 9.79 2.58
N GLY A 172 17.58 8.49 2.62
CA GLY A 172 18.77 7.99 3.28
C GLY A 172 20.04 8.61 2.68
N SER A 173 20.71 9.45 3.45
CA SER A 173 21.95 10.12 3.04
C SER A 173 23.00 10.06 4.15
N ALA A 174 24.27 10.26 3.80
CA ALA A 174 25.35 10.32 4.79
C ALA A 174 25.14 11.45 5.83
N GLU A 175 24.47 12.55 5.43
CA GLU A 175 24.16 13.69 6.29
C GLU A 175 22.92 13.47 7.18
N ARG A 176 22.01 12.58 6.77
CA ARG A 176 20.82 12.17 7.55
C ARG A 176 20.72 10.64 7.56
N PRO A 177 21.51 9.95 8.39
CA PRO A 177 21.48 8.50 8.46
C PRO A 177 20.16 8.06 9.10
N ILE A 178 19.35 7.34 8.31
CA ILE A 178 18.07 6.74 8.76
C ILE A 178 18.32 5.37 9.44
N GLY A 179 19.49 4.78 9.22
CA GLY A 179 19.81 3.41 9.63
C GLY A 179 19.30 2.37 8.63
N GLU A 180 19.48 1.09 8.95
CA GLU A 180 18.97 -0.01 8.12
C GLU A 180 17.48 -0.19 8.38
N VAL A 181 16.66 0.12 7.37
CA VAL A 181 15.20 -0.09 7.42
C VAL A 181 14.85 -1.31 6.57
N LYS A 182 14.13 -2.26 7.15
CA LYS A 182 13.62 -3.44 6.45
C LYS A 182 12.11 -3.41 6.40
N VAL A 183 11.57 -3.69 5.22
CA VAL A 183 10.14 -3.95 5.03
C VAL A 183 9.96 -5.47 4.91
N PRO A 184 9.06 -6.08 5.69
CA PRO A 184 8.79 -7.51 5.58
C PRO A 184 8.37 -7.90 4.17
N ARG A 185 8.71 -9.12 3.75
CA ARG A 185 8.21 -9.64 2.47
C ARG A 185 6.68 -9.60 2.47
N SER A 186 6.15 -9.07 1.38
CA SER A 186 4.75 -8.67 1.26
C SER A 186 4.22 -9.11 -0.09
N TRP A 187 3.02 -9.66 -0.09
CA TRP A 187 2.24 -10.04 -1.25
C TRP A 187 0.86 -9.41 -1.15
N TYR A 188 0.21 -9.23 -2.29
CA TYR A 188 -1.00 -8.43 -2.36
C TYR A 188 -2.08 -9.17 -3.12
N VAL A 189 -3.30 -9.21 -2.60
CA VAL A 189 -4.48 -9.58 -3.40
C VAL A 189 -5.14 -8.29 -3.85
N ALA A 190 -5.31 -8.13 -5.16
CA ALA A 190 -5.92 -6.94 -5.74
C ALA A 190 -7.35 -6.73 -5.20
N SER A 191 -7.80 -5.48 -5.11
CA SER A 191 -9.09 -5.11 -4.51
C SER A 191 -10.29 -5.72 -5.21
N GLU A 192 -10.20 -5.94 -6.52
CA GLU A 192 -11.25 -6.62 -7.29
C GLU A 192 -11.37 -8.11 -6.95
N GLY A 193 -10.39 -8.69 -6.26
CA GLY A 193 -10.44 -10.07 -5.78
C GLY A 193 -11.63 -10.32 -4.84
N GLN A 194 -12.09 -9.31 -4.11
CA GLN A 194 -13.32 -9.40 -3.33
C GLN A 194 -14.55 -9.55 -4.22
N MET A 195 -14.65 -8.75 -5.27
CA MET A 195 -15.79 -8.80 -6.19
C MET A 195 -15.79 -10.10 -6.98
N SER A 196 -14.64 -10.52 -7.50
CA SER A 196 -14.49 -11.81 -8.17
C SER A 196 -14.89 -12.98 -7.26
N PHE A 197 -14.61 -12.91 -5.96
CA PHE A 197 -15.07 -13.91 -4.99
C PHE A 197 -16.59 -13.91 -4.83
N ILE A 198 -17.22 -12.74 -4.74
CA ILE A 198 -18.69 -12.61 -4.61
C ILE A 198 -19.38 -13.14 -5.87
N GLU A 199 -18.94 -12.70 -7.05
CA GLU A 199 -19.48 -13.12 -8.35
C GLU A 199 -19.30 -14.62 -8.57
N TYR A 200 -18.12 -15.18 -8.25
CA TYR A 200 -17.85 -16.62 -8.43
C TYR A 200 -18.76 -17.52 -7.58
N ASN A 201 -19.37 -16.99 -6.52
CA ASN A 201 -20.25 -17.71 -5.62
C ASN A 201 -21.73 -17.26 -5.70
N ASP A 202 -22.10 -16.44 -6.69
CA ASP A 202 -23.45 -15.89 -6.86
C ASP A 202 -23.98 -15.17 -5.60
N LEU A 203 -23.13 -14.37 -4.93
CA LEU A 203 -23.43 -13.73 -3.64
C LEU A 203 -23.80 -12.23 -3.74
N ASP A 204 -24.25 -11.75 -4.90
CA ASP A 204 -24.53 -10.33 -5.17
C ASP A 204 -25.47 -9.67 -4.15
N GLU A 205 -26.39 -10.43 -3.56
CA GLU A 205 -27.33 -9.94 -2.56
C GLU A 205 -26.63 -9.37 -1.32
N VAL A 206 -25.43 -9.87 -0.97
CA VAL A 206 -24.65 -9.40 0.18
C VAL A 206 -24.23 -7.94 0.01
N LEU A 207 -24.10 -7.44 -1.22
CA LEU A 207 -23.76 -6.05 -1.49
C LEU A 207 -24.84 -5.08 -0.97
N GLN A 208 -26.09 -5.54 -0.85
CA GLN A 208 -27.20 -4.74 -0.33
C GLN A 208 -27.16 -4.59 1.20
N GLN A 209 -26.31 -5.35 1.89
CA GLN A 209 -26.17 -5.31 3.35
C GLN A 209 -25.90 -3.90 3.86
N LYS A 210 -25.13 -3.11 3.11
CA LYS A 210 -24.73 -1.75 3.49
C LYS A 210 -25.90 -0.76 3.61
N TYR A 211 -27.03 -1.05 2.96
CA TYR A 211 -28.24 -0.22 2.99
C TYR A 211 -29.26 -0.63 4.05
N ARG A 212 -29.02 -1.73 4.78
CA ARG A 212 -29.91 -2.19 5.86
C ARG A 212 -29.72 -1.39 7.14
N GLU A 213 -30.67 -1.49 8.05
CA GLU A 213 -30.53 -0.91 9.40
C GLU A 213 -29.36 -1.54 10.16
N ILE A 214 -28.61 -0.76 10.94
CA ILE A 214 -27.39 -1.26 11.62
C ILE A 214 -27.68 -2.40 12.60
N SER A 215 -28.85 -2.39 13.24
CA SER A 215 -29.30 -3.48 14.11
C SER A 215 -29.47 -4.79 13.35
N GLN A 216 -30.06 -4.73 12.16
CA GLN A 216 -30.21 -5.87 11.26
C GLN A 216 -28.85 -6.36 10.75
N VAL A 217 -27.98 -5.43 10.34
CA VAL A 217 -26.61 -5.75 9.91
C VAL A 217 -25.88 -6.53 11.01
N ARG A 218 -25.96 -6.08 12.26
CA ARG A 218 -25.32 -6.74 13.40
C ARG A 218 -25.85 -8.16 13.63
N GLN A 219 -27.15 -8.38 13.43
CA GLN A 219 -27.78 -9.69 13.60
C GLN A 219 -27.39 -10.67 12.47
N GLU A 220 -27.31 -10.19 11.23
CA GLU A 220 -27.04 -11.03 10.05
C GLU A 220 -25.55 -11.26 9.80
N PHE A 221 -24.68 -10.39 10.30
CA PHE A 221 -23.25 -10.44 10.04
C PHE A 221 -22.59 -11.80 10.39
N PRO A 222 -22.90 -12.47 11.52
CA PRO A 222 -22.39 -13.82 11.78
C PRO A 222 -22.74 -14.83 10.67
N ASN A 223 -23.92 -14.72 10.06
CA ASN A 223 -24.34 -15.59 8.96
C ASN A 223 -23.58 -15.26 7.68
N ILE A 224 -23.28 -13.98 7.41
CA ILE A 224 -22.44 -13.56 6.27
C ILE A 224 -21.03 -14.15 6.40
N ILE A 225 -20.45 -14.13 7.61
CA ILE A 225 -19.15 -14.78 7.85
C ILE A 225 -19.22 -16.26 7.50
N GLN A 226 -20.25 -16.99 7.97
CA GLN A 226 -20.40 -18.41 7.68
C GLN A 226 -20.64 -18.69 6.19
N LEU A 227 -21.47 -17.87 5.53
CA LEU A 227 -21.70 -17.94 4.09
C LEU A 227 -20.37 -17.85 3.34
N PHE A 228 -19.57 -16.82 3.64
CA PHE A 228 -18.27 -16.58 3.04
C PHE A 228 -17.29 -17.75 3.34
N LYS A 229 -17.25 -18.27 4.58
CA LYS A 229 -16.39 -19.42 4.93
C LYS A 229 -16.75 -20.73 4.23
N ASN A 230 -17.98 -20.87 3.73
CA ASN A 230 -18.42 -22.03 2.96
C ASN A 230 -18.37 -21.81 1.43
N SER A 231 -17.93 -20.63 0.99
CA SER A 231 -17.75 -20.28 -0.42
C SER A 231 -16.38 -20.72 -0.95
N ARG A 232 -16.24 -20.70 -2.28
CA ARG A 232 -15.03 -21.13 -2.98
C ARG A 232 -14.30 -19.94 -3.57
N PHE A 233 -12.97 -19.97 -3.56
CA PHE A 233 -12.17 -18.97 -4.26
C PHE A 233 -12.04 -19.30 -5.75
N PRO A 234 -11.95 -18.26 -6.62
CA PRO A 234 -11.51 -18.44 -7.99
C PRO A 234 -10.16 -19.18 -8.06
N PRO A 235 -9.95 -20.09 -9.04
CA PRO A 235 -8.73 -20.90 -9.15
C PRO A 235 -7.44 -20.08 -9.19
N GLU A 236 -7.48 -18.88 -9.77
CA GLU A 236 -6.34 -17.97 -9.92
C GLU A 236 -5.85 -17.48 -8.54
N ILE A 237 -6.80 -17.13 -7.66
CA ILE A 237 -6.49 -16.72 -6.28
C ILE A 237 -5.91 -17.90 -5.50
N VAL A 238 -6.51 -19.08 -5.61
CA VAL A 238 -6.00 -20.30 -4.94
C VAL A 238 -4.57 -20.62 -5.40
N LYS A 239 -4.29 -20.50 -6.71
CA LYS A 239 -2.96 -20.72 -7.27
C LYS A 239 -1.96 -19.69 -6.75
N GLY A 240 -2.32 -18.41 -6.74
CA GLY A 240 -1.46 -17.34 -6.22
C GLY A 240 -1.12 -17.55 -4.75
N VAL A 241 -2.11 -17.89 -3.91
CA VAL A 241 -1.91 -18.22 -2.50
C VAL A 241 -1.00 -19.46 -2.33
N SER A 242 -1.15 -20.48 -3.18
CA SER A 242 -0.27 -21.64 -3.20
C SER A 242 1.20 -21.27 -3.41
N MET A 243 1.45 -20.35 -4.35
CA MET A 243 2.79 -19.86 -4.66
C MET A 243 3.38 -19.08 -3.50
N ILE A 244 2.60 -18.25 -2.80
CA ILE A 244 3.04 -17.57 -1.57
C ILE A 244 3.51 -18.60 -0.54
N LEU A 245 2.74 -19.65 -0.29
CA LEU A 245 3.10 -20.66 0.70
C LEU A 245 4.39 -21.42 0.35
N ASP A 246 4.67 -21.61 -0.94
CA ASP A 246 5.93 -22.19 -1.41
C ASP A 246 7.11 -21.22 -1.22
N GLU A 247 6.89 -19.92 -1.40
CA GLU A 247 7.92 -18.87 -1.31
C GLU A 247 8.27 -18.44 0.13
N VAL A 248 7.31 -18.51 1.05
CA VAL A 248 7.45 -18.04 2.44
C VAL A 248 8.00 -19.11 3.39
N GLY A 249 8.00 -20.38 2.98
CA GLY A 249 8.36 -21.50 3.85
C GLY A 249 7.45 -21.59 5.06
N ASP A 250 7.99 -21.84 6.25
CA ASP A 250 7.20 -21.99 7.49
C ASP A 250 7.13 -20.70 8.35
N SER A 251 7.49 -19.56 7.77
CA SER A 251 7.44 -18.27 8.48
C SER A 251 5.99 -17.88 8.79
N PRO A 252 5.66 -17.43 10.01
CA PRO A 252 4.33 -16.93 10.32
C PRO A 252 3.92 -15.76 9.42
N LEU A 253 2.62 -15.66 9.14
CA LEU A 253 2.03 -14.69 8.22
C LEU A 253 1.01 -13.82 8.94
N ILE A 254 0.79 -12.62 8.42
CA ILE A 254 -0.34 -11.76 8.77
C ILE A 254 -1.12 -11.40 7.51
N VAL A 255 -2.44 -11.58 7.54
CA VAL A 255 -3.38 -11.21 6.49
C VAL A 255 -4.09 -9.93 6.93
N ARG A 256 -3.89 -8.84 6.19
CA ARG A 256 -4.34 -7.50 6.58
C ARG A 256 -5.29 -6.93 5.54
N SER A 257 -6.36 -6.28 6.00
CA SER A 257 -7.18 -5.44 5.14
C SER A 257 -6.36 -4.31 4.51
N SER A 258 -6.66 -3.95 3.27
CA SER A 258 -6.16 -2.73 2.62
C SER A 258 -7.28 -2.16 1.76
N SER A 259 -8.17 -1.39 2.38
CA SER A 259 -9.33 -0.82 1.69
C SER A 259 -8.96 0.37 0.81
N LEU A 260 -9.73 0.67 -0.25
CA LEU A 260 -9.55 1.88 -1.06
C LEU A 260 -9.87 3.20 -0.31
N LEU A 261 -10.54 3.09 0.83
CA LEU A 261 -10.84 4.19 1.75
C LEU A 261 -9.80 4.34 2.88
N GLU A 262 -8.94 3.35 3.10
CA GLU A 262 -7.83 3.47 4.06
C GLU A 262 -6.83 4.57 3.62
N ASP A 263 -6.16 5.17 4.60
CA ASP A 263 -5.11 6.20 4.45
C ASP A 263 -5.47 7.43 3.59
N ARG A 264 -6.76 7.69 3.42
CA ARG A 264 -7.24 8.94 2.84
C ARG A 264 -7.08 10.10 3.81
N MET A 265 -6.50 11.20 3.31
CA MET A 265 -6.47 12.48 4.03
C MET A 265 -7.87 12.88 4.48
N GLY A 266 -8.06 13.02 5.80
CA GLY A 266 -9.34 13.43 6.41
C GLY A 266 -10.28 12.29 6.87
N SER A 267 -9.97 11.02 6.59
CA SER A 267 -10.74 9.88 7.12
C SER A 267 -9.84 8.82 7.75
N ALA A 268 -10.02 8.57 9.05
CA ALA A 268 -9.32 7.51 9.76
C ALA A 268 -10.14 6.21 9.73
N PHE A 269 -9.80 5.32 8.80
CA PHE A 269 -10.26 3.92 8.78
C PHE A 269 -9.40 3.00 9.65
N SER A 270 -8.36 3.54 10.32
CA SER A 270 -7.45 2.82 11.21
C SER A 270 -8.23 2.02 12.27
N GLY A 271 -7.96 0.71 12.34
CA GLY A 271 -8.50 -0.19 13.36
C GLY A 271 -9.94 -0.67 13.15
N LYS A 272 -10.57 -0.40 12.00
CA LYS A 272 -11.96 -0.82 11.73
C LYS A 272 -12.10 -2.15 11.02
N TYR A 273 -11.03 -2.58 10.36
CA TYR A 273 -10.98 -3.82 9.60
C TYR A 273 -9.98 -4.79 10.22
N ARG A 274 -10.13 -6.08 9.91
CA ARG A 274 -9.39 -7.16 10.58
C ARG A 274 -7.98 -7.31 10.04
N SER A 275 -7.05 -7.67 10.93
CA SER A 275 -5.74 -8.22 10.61
C SER A 275 -5.59 -9.54 11.37
N LEU A 276 -5.30 -10.63 10.67
CA LEU A 276 -5.33 -11.98 11.22
C LEU A 276 -3.93 -12.60 11.13
N PHE A 277 -3.40 -13.05 12.27
CA PHE A 277 -2.13 -13.74 12.34
C PHE A 277 -2.30 -15.24 12.12
N LEU A 278 -1.35 -15.83 11.41
CA LEU A 278 -1.29 -17.25 11.09
C LEU A 278 0.10 -17.77 11.46
N ALA A 279 0.19 -18.83 12.26
CA ALA A 279 1.50 -19.42 12.59
C ALA A 279 2.13 -20.14 11.39
N ASN A 280 1.33 -20.44 10.36
CA ASN A 280 1.76 -21.03 9.10
C ASN A 280 2.41 -22.42 9.30
N ARG A 281 1.79 -23.26 10.14
CA ARG A 281 2.23 -24.61 10.49
C ARG A 281 1.29 -25.69 9.97
N GLY A 282 1.79 -26.92 9.94
CA GLY A 282 1.08 -28.10 9.44
C GLY A 282 1.36 -28.40 7.96
N SER A 283 0.56 -29.29 7.39
CA SER A 283 0.63 -29.64 5.97
C SER A 283 0.28 -28.44 5.08
N LYS A 284 0.77 -28.43 3.82
CA LYS A 284 0.42 -27.39 2.84
C LYS A 284 -1.09 -27.19 2.69
N ARG A 285 -1.87 -28.26 2.83
CA ARG A 285 -3.34 -28.20 2.77
C ARG A 285 -3.95 -27.45 3.96
N GLU A 286 -3.47 -27.70 5.17
CA GLU A 286 -3.93 -26.99 6.39
C GLU A 286 -3.53 -25.52 6.33
N ARG A 287 -2.29 -25.25 5.93
CA ARG A 287 -1.78 -23.89 5.73
C ARG A 287 -2.59 -23.12 4.67
N MET A 288 -2.93 -23.79 3.56
CA MET A 288 -3.80 -23.26 2.51
C MET A 288 -5.20 -22.92 3.04
N SER A 289 -5.82 -23.83 3.80
CA SER A 289 -7.13 -23.57 4.41
C SER A 289 -7.08 -22.35 5.31
N ALA A 290 -6.07 -22.28 6.20
CA ALA A 290 -5.95 -21.20 7.18
C ALA A 290 -5.79 -19.81 6.53
N ILE A 291 -4.98 -19.69 5.48
CA ILE A 291 -4.78 -18.40 4.80
C ILE A 291 -6.01 -17.99 3.96
N LEU A 292 -6.66 -18.93 3.29
CA LEU A 292 -7.90 -18.65 2.56
C LEU A 292 -9.03 -18.27 3.51
N ASP A 293 -9.14 -18.96 4.65
CA ASP A 293 -10.11 -18.63 5.71
C ASP A 293 -9.88 -17.22 6.28
N ALA A 294 -8.62 -16.82 6.46
CA ALA A 294 -8.27 -15.47 6.90
C ALA A 294 -8.63 -14.41 5.84
N ILE A 295 -8.35 -14.68 4.56
CA ILE A 295 -8.75 -13.81 3.44
C ILE A 295 -10.27 -13.63 3.39
N THR A 296 -11.01 -14.73 3.50
CA THR A 296 -12.48 -14.75 3.56
C THR A 296 -13.01 -13.88 4.69
N GLU A 297 -12.40 -13.98 5.88
CA GLU A 297 -12.83 -13.22 7.05
C GLU A 297 -12.52 -11.72 6.91
N VAL A 298 -11.42 -11.36 6.24
CA VAL A 298 -11.13 -9.97 5.86
C VAL A 298 -12.16 -9.45 4.86
N TYR A 299 -12.51 -10.21 3.81
CA TYR A 299 -13.57 -9.82 2.87
C TYR A 299 -14.94 -9.68 3.52
N ALA A 300 -15.31 -10.61 4.40
CA ALA A 300 -16.57 -10.53 5.13
C ALA A 300 -16.63 -9.26 5.99
N SER A 301 -15.50 -8.83 6.58
CA SER A 301 -15.45 -7.67 7.49
C SER A 301 -15.97 -6.36 6.88
N VAL A 302 -15.93 -6.20 5.55
CA VAL A 302 -16.51 -5.04 4.83
C VAL A 302 -18.03 -4.90 5.06
N PHE A 303 -18.70 -6.03 5.28
CA PHE A 303 -20.14 -6.11 5.54
C PHE A 303 -20.48 -6.11 7.04
N GLY A 304 -19.49 -5.81 7.89
CA GLY A 304 -19.66 -5.70 9.32
C GLY A 304 -20.40 -4.43 9.75
N PRO A 305 -21.01 -4.43 10.96
CA PRO A 305 -21.76 -3.30 11.47
C PRO A 305 -20.90 -2.05 11.63
N ASP A 306 -19.67 -2.17 12.11
CA ASP A 306 -18.83 -1.01 12.43
C ASP A 306 -18.31 -0.29 11.17
N PRO A 307 -17.80 -0.99 10.12
CA PRO A 307 -17.45 -0.33 8.86
C PRO A 307 -18.65 0.28 8.12
N ILE A 308 -19.83 -0.37 8.16
CA ILE A 308 -21.06 0.18 7.56
C ILE A 308 -21.52 1.43 8.32
N ALA A 309 -21.60 1.38 9.64
CA ALA A 309 -21.99 2.52 10.47
C ALA A 309 -21.06 3.72 10.24
N TYR A 310 -19.75 3.48 10.24
CA TYR A 310 -18.78 4.54 9.99
C TYR A 310 -18.91 5.19 8.61
N ARG A 311 -19.06 4.38 7.55
CA ARG A 311 -19.26 4.91 6.21
C ARG A 311 -20.55 5.74 6.13
N ARG A 312 -21.61 5.31 6.80
CA ARG A 312 -22.88 6.06 6.88
C ARG A 312 -22.69 7.41 7.58
N GLU A 313 -22.04 7.43 8.74
CA GLU A 313 -21.74 8.66 9.50
C GLU A 313 -20.88 9.66 8.71
N ARG A 314 -20.05 9.17 7.79
CA ARG A 314 -19.14 9.99 6.97
C ARG A 314 -19.68 10.30 5.57
N GLY A 315 -20.88 9.87 5.22
CA GLY A 315 -21.45 10.05 3.88
C GLY A 315 -20.72 9.27 2.79
N LEU A 316 -20.08 8.15 3.15
CA LEU A 316 -19.28 7.28 2.28
C LEU A 316 -19.98 5.96 1.95
N ILE A 317 -21.27 5.79 2.27
CA ILE A 317 -21.96 4.51 2.11
C ILE A 317 -22.16 4.12 0.63
N ASP A 318 -22.36 5.13 -0.22
CA ASP A 318 -22.53 4.98 -1.67
C ASP A 318 -21.20 4.90 -2.41
N PHE A 319 -20.07 5.16 -1.71
CA PHE A 319 -18.76 4.96 -2.28
C PHE A 319 -18.57 3.48 -2.63
N HIS A 320 -18.02 3.22 -3.82
CA HIS A 320 -17.66 1.88 -4.24
C HIS A 320 -16.40 1.42 -3.48
N GLU A 321 -16.64 0.84 -2.31
CA GLU A 321 -15.61 0.33 -1.42
C GLU A 321 -15.20 -1.07 -1.86
N GLU A 322 -13.91 -1.23 -2.14
CA GLU A 322 -13.28 -2.52 -2.42
C GLU A 322 -12.20 -2.80 -1.39
N MET A 323 -11.94 -4.08 -1.15
CA MET A 323 -10.96 -4.55 -0.18
C MET A 323 -9.84 -5.30 -0.86
N ALA A 324 -8.67 -4.67 -0.97
CA ALA A 324 -7.43 -5.41 -1.24
C ALA A 324 -6.94 -6.08 0.05
N ILE A 325 -6.02 -7.03 -0.11
CA ILE A 325 -5.41 -7.73 1.03
C ILE A 325 -3.91 -7.61 0.94
N LEU A 326 -3.30 -7.27 2.07
CA LEU A 326 -1.87 -7.28 2.28
C LEU A 326 -1.49 -8.51 3.11
N ILE A 327 -0.78 -9.45 2.50
CA ILE A 327 -0.22 -10.64 3.15
C ILE A 327 1.25 -10.36 3.43
N GLN A 328 1.70 -10.48 4.67
CA GLN A 328 3.09 -10.20 5.04
C GLN A 328 3.68 -11.28 5.94
N GLU A 329 4.99 -11.48 5.83
CA GLU A 329 5.75 -12.20 6.86
C GLU A 329 5.68 -11.43 8.19
N VAL A 330 5.46 -12.16 9.28
CA VAL A 330 5.51 -11.59 10.63
C VAL A 330 6.96 -11.49 11.07
N VAL A 331 7.36 -10.31 11.56
CA VAL A 331 8.69 -10.10 12.13
C VAL A 331 8.72 -10.64 13.55
N GLY A 332 9.68 -11.52 13.82
CA GLY A 332 9.89 -12.08 15.15
C GLY A 332 10.92 -13.19 15.15
N THR A 333 11.09 -13.78 16.32
CA THR A 333 11.97 -14.93 16.57
C THR A 333 11.22 -15.98 17.35
N ARG A 334 11.62 -17.25 17.20
CA ARG A 334 11.03 -18.36 17.94
C ARG A 334 11.52 -18.35 19.39
N LEU A 335 10.58 -18.48 20.33
CA LEU A 335 10.81 -18.66 21.76
C LEU A 335 10.02 -19.88 22.23
N GLY A 336 10.67 -21.04 22.26
CA GLY A 336 10.01 -22.33 22.50
C GLY A 336 8.89 -22.59 21.49
N ASP A 337 7.64 -22.59 21.96
CA ASP A 337 6.43 -22.83 21.17
C ASP A 337 5.84 -21.54 20.59
N TYR A 338 6.41 -20.39 20.94
CA TYR A 338 5.91 -19.08 20.55
C TYR A 338 6.79 -18.42 19.49
N PHE A 339 6.20 -17.49 18.75
CA PHE A 339 6.89 -16.60 17.82
C PHE A 339 6.47 -15.15 18.06
N LEU A 340 7.46 -14.31 18.33
CA LEU A 340 7.27 -12.91 18.70
C LEU A 340 8.56 -12.10 18.46
N PRO A 341 8.47 -10.79 18.18
CA PRO A 341 9.62 -9.90 18.27
C PRO A 341 9.93 -9.56 19.74
N ALA A 342 11.13 -9.03 20.00
CA ALA A 342 11.51 -8.53 21.31
C ALA A 342 10.57 -7.41 21.79
N VAL A 343 10.31 -6.45 20.91
CA VAL A 343 9.38 -5.35 21.12
C VAL A 343 8.74 -4.98 19.80
N ALA A 344 7.54 -4.43 19.87
CA ALA A 344 6.88 -3.79 18.75
C ALA A 344 6.20 -2.49 19.21
N GLY A 345 5.80 -1.65 18.27
CA GLY A 345 5.24 -0.36 18.63
C GLY A 345 4.72 0.47 17.48
N VAL A 346 4.20 1.64 17.85
CA VAL A 346 3.75 2.68 16.92
C VAL A 346 4.49 3.97 17.25
N ALA A 347 4.96 4.67 16.22
CA ALA A 347 5.62 5.96 16.34
C ALA A 347 4.81 7.05 15.64
N PHE A 348 4.79 8.24 16.24
CA PHE A 348 4.14 9.44 15.73
C PHE A 348 5.17 10.56 15.65
N SER A 349 5.24 11.24 14.51
CA SER A 349 6.13 12.39 14.30
C SER A 349 5.73 13.61 15.14
N ASN A 350 4.44 13.70 15.52
CA ASN A 350 3.94 14.73 16.41
C ASN A 350 3.42 14.13 17.72
N ASN A 351 3.88 14.69 18.84
CA ASN A 351 3.40 14.34 20.17
C ASN A 351 2.27 15.29 20.63
N GLU A 352 1.04 14.81 20.58
CA GLU A 352 -0.12 15.52 21.16
C GLU A 352 -0.29 15.27 22.66
N PHE A 353 0.39 14.25 23.21
CA PHE A 353 0.36 13.86 24.62
C PHE A 353 1.62 14.34 25.35
N ARG A 354 1.69 15.65 25.62
CA ARG A 354 2.88 16.27 26.23
C ARG A 354 2.71 16.35 27.75
N TRP A 355 3.27 15.39 28.48
CA TRP A 355 3.23 15.34 29.95
C TRP A 355 4.23 16.28 30.64
N SER A 356 5.14 16.90 29.90
CA SER A 356 6.10 17.88 30.41
C SER A 356 6.18 19.09 29.48
N PRO A 357 6.31 20.32 30.01
CA PRO A 357 6.48 21.52 29.20
C PRO A 357 7.79 21.52 28.38
N ARG A 358 8.74 20.62 28.70
CA ARG A 358 9.99 20.45 27.97
C ARG A 358 9.80 19.69 26.65
N ILE A 359 8.71 18.93 26.52
CA ILE A 359 8.42 18.15 25.31
C ILE A 359 7.74 19.07 24.30
N LYS A 360 8.36 19.24 23.14
CA LYS A 360 7.77 19.92 21.99
C LYS A 360 6.92 18.92 21.19
N ARG A 361 5.96 19.45 20.45
CA ARG A 361 5.13 18.64 19.54
C ARG A 361 5.99 17.87 18.53
N SER A 362 7.03 18.51 18.00
CA SER A 362 7.97 17.91 17.03
C SER A 362 8.91 16.87 17.61
N ASP A 363 8.91 16.64 18.94
CA ASP A 363 9.83 15.67 19.57
C ASP A 363 9.34 14.22 19.37
N GLY A 364 8.13 14.03 18.82
CA GLY A 364 7.55 12.74 18.51
C GLY A 364 7.10 11.94 19.73
N LEU A 365 6.42 10.82 19.47
CA LEU A 365 5.95 9.89 20.49
C LEU A 365 6.09 8.47 19.97
N ILE A 366 6.67 7.58 20.76
CA ILE A 366 6.70 6.15 20.51
C ILE A 366 5.91 5.45 21.62
N ARG A 367 5.04 4.52 21.23
CA ARG A 367 4.36 3.55 22.10
C ARG A 367 4.97 2.17 21.84
N LEU A 368 5.60 1.58 22.85
CA LEU A 368 6.25 0.27 22.77
C LEU A 368 5.55 -0.76 23.66
N VAL A 369 5.49 -2.00 23.19
CA VAL A 369 4.98 -3.16 23.91
C VAL A 369 5.90 -4.36 23.67
N PRO A 370 6.01 -5.30 24.63
CA PRO A 370 6.69 -6.57 24.40
C PRO A 370 5.89 -7.43 23.41
N GLY A 371 6.58 -8.24 22.61
CA GLY A 371 5.93 -9.11 21.63
C GLY A 371 5.26 -8.34 20.49
N LEU A 372 4.15 -8.87 19.96
CA LEU A 372 3.48 -8.32 18.78
C LEU A 372 2.88 -6.92 19.03
N GLY A 373 2.85 -6.09 17.99
CA GLY A 373 2.49 -4.67 18.09
C GLY A 373 0.99 -4.36 18.24
N THR A 374 0.14 -5.38 18.38
CA THR A 374 -1.32 -5.26 18.51
C THR A 374 -1.71 -4.37 19.69
N ARG A 375 -1.13 -4.58 20.87
CA ARG A 375 -1.41 -3.76 22.07
C ARG A 375 -0.89 -2.32 21.99
N ALA A 376 0.03 -2.02 21.07
CA ALA A 376 0.47 -0.65 20.82
C ALA A 376 -0.53 0.12 19.95
N VAL A 377 -1.20 -0.57 19.01
CA VAL A 377 -2.21 -0.01 18.11
C VAL A 377 -3.55 0.10 18.83
N ASP A 378 -4.01 -1.02 19.39
CA ASP A 378 -5.29 -1.13 20.07
C ASP A 378 -5.23 -0.51 21.46
N ARG A 379 -6.31 0.12 21.90
CA ARG A 379 -6.44 0.60 23.28
C ARG A 379 -6.99 -0.53 24.12
N VAL A 380 -6.11 -1.34 24.66
CA VAL A 380 -6.48 -2.35 25.66
C VAL A 380 -6.61 -1.66 27.01
N GLY A 381 -7.73 -1.86 27.71
CA GLY A 381 -8.05 -1.13 28.94
C GLY A 381 -7.34 -1.64 30.19
N ASP A 382 -6.65 -2.78 30.09
CA ASP A 382 -6.09 -3.54 31.20
C ASP A 382 -4.55 -3.56 31.24
N ASP A 383 -3.88 -2.80 30.37
CA ASP A 383 -2.41 -2.85 30.23
C ASP A 383 -1.82 -1.53 29.73
N TYR A 384 -0.50 -1.38 29.88
CA TYR A 384 0.19 -0.10 29.67
C TYR A 384 1.33 -0.24 28.65
N PRO A 385 1.31 0.50 27.53
CA PRO A 385 2.48 0.60 26.67
C PRO A 385 3.53 1.50 27.31
N ILE A 386 4.80 1.23 27.02
CA ILE A 386 5.90 2.13 27.36
C ILE A 386 5.89 3.32 26.39
N LEU A 387 5.78 4.52 26.94
CA LEU A 387 5.82 5.77 26.19
C LEU A 387 7.23 6.36 26.19
N ALA A 388 7.74 6.67 25.00
CA ALA A 388 9.04 7.31 24.83
C ALA A 388 8.94 8.52 23.88
N VAL A 389 9.76 9.54 24.12
CA VAL A 389 9.84 10.75 23.28
C VAL A 389 11.21 10.76 22.60
N PRO A 390 11.32 10.46 21.30
CA PRO A 390 12.60 10.42 20.59
C PRO A 390 13.42 11.71 20.71
N GLY A 391 12.78 12.88 20.67
CA GLY A 391 13.45 14.17 20.85
C GLY A 391 13.89 14.46 22.29
N GLN A 392 13.38 13.72 23.28
CA GLN A 392 13.72 13.86 24.70
C GLN A 392 13.73 12.49 25.42
N PRO A 393 14.64 11.54 25.06
CA PRO A 393 14.54 10.15 25.53
C PRO A 393 14.66 9.99 27.06
N GLY A 394 15.30 10.94 27.74
CA GLY A 394 15.45 10.94 29.20
C GLY A 394 14.19 11.38 29.96
N LEU A 395 13.18 11.94 29.29
CA LEU A 395 11.94 12.39 29.92
C LEU A 395 10.92 11.25 29.93
N ARG A 396 10.91 10.47 31.00
CA ARG A 396 9.91 9.42 31.23
C ARG A 396 8.57 10.01 31.68
N VAL A 397 7.48 9.31 31.37
CA VAL A 397 6.14 9.63 31.91
C VAL A 397 6.10 9.32 33.39
N ASN A 398 6.51 8.10 33.73
CA ASN A 398 6.51 7.55 35.08
C ASN A 398 7.90 7.78 35.68
N THR A 399 7.97 8.42 36.84
CA THR A 399 9.25 8.87 37.42
C THR A 399 9.59 8.15 38.72
N THR A 400 8.58 7.80 39.52
CA THR A 400 8.78 7.03 40.74
C THR A 400 8.87 5.53 40.43
N ILE A 401 9.56 4.77 41.28
CA ILE A 401 9.70 3.32 41.11
C ILE A 401 8.32 2.65 41.12
N ASP A 402 7.46 3.04 42.06
CA ASP A 402 6.08 2.52 42.16
C ASP A 402 5.28 2.74 40.87
N GLU A 403 5.36 3.93 40.26
CA GLU A 403 4.70 4.20 38.98
C GLU A 403 5.30 3.37 37.84
N VAL A 404 6.64 3.26 37.79
CA VAL A 404 7.32 2.51 36.73
C VAL A 404 6.91 1.03 36.76
N VAL A 405 6.84 0.43 37.95
CA VAL A 405 6.41 -0.96 38.13
C VAL A 405 4.92 -1.11 37.86
N ARG A 406 4.08 -0.20 38.37
CA ARG A 406 2.63 -0.28 38.20
C ARG A 406 2.16 -0.11 36.75
N TYR A 407 2.85 0.74 36.00
CA TYR A 407 2.51 1.09 34.62
C TYR A 407 3.46 0.44 33.60
N SER A 408 4.09 -0.68 33.96
CA SER A 408 4.81 -1.53 33.00
C SER A 408 3.86 -2.49 32.29
N PRO A 409 4.16 -2.89 31.03
CA PRO A 409 3.40 -3.93 30.33
C PRO A 409 3.32 -5.21 31.17
N GLN A 410 2.12 -5.74 31.33
CA GLN A 410 1.87 -7.00 32.04
C GLN A 410 1.61 -8.16 31.09
N SER A 411 1.11 -7.88 29.89
CA SER A 411 0.77 -8.90 28.91
C SER A 411 1.66 -8.85 27.67
N VAL A 412 1.80 -9.99 27.00
CA VAL A 412 2.54 -10.14 25.75
C VAL A 412 1.69 -10.88 24.73
N ASP A 413 1.56 -10.30 23.54
CA ASP A 413 0.88 -10.92 22.42
C ASP A 413 1.88 -11.72 21.59
N VAL A 414 1.55 -12.97 21.29
CA VAL A 414 2.43 -13.94 20.62
C VAL A 414 1.66 -14.76 19.59
N ILE A 415 2.40 -15.37 18.66
CA ILE A 415 1.87 -16.45 17.83
C ILE A 415 2.29 -17.77 18.45
N ASN A 416 1.33 -18.59 18.87
CA ASN A 416 1.60 -19.95 19.32
C ASN A 416 1.70 -20.88 18.10
N LEU A 417 2.87 -21.48 17.92
CA LEU A 417 3.20 -22.33 16.78
C LEU A 417 2.58 -23.73 16.89
N GLU A 418 2.24 -24.18 18.11
CA GLU A 418 1.64 -25.51 18.35
C GLU A 418 0.12 -25.47 18.14
N THR A 419 -0.55 -24.47 18.70
CA THR A 419 -2.01 -24.27 18.53
C THR A 419 -2.34 -23.56 17.22
N ASN A 420 -1.34 -22.98 16.54
CA ASN A 420 -1.45 -22.20 15.30
C ASN A 420 -2.38 -20.97 15.45
N THR A 421 -2.36 -20.35 16.63
CA THR A 421 -3.24 -19.22 16.98
C THR A 421 -2.47 -18.03 17.56
N PHE A 422 -3.08 -16.86 17.42
CA PHE A 422 -2.69 -15.67 18.17
C PHE A 422 -3.17 -15.79 19.63
N GLU A 423 -2.28 -15.56 20.58
CA GLU A 423 -2.55 -15.70 22.01
C GLU A 423 -1.96 -14.52 22.79
N THR A 424 -2.63 -14.15 23.88
CA THR A 424 -2.12 -13.20 24.87
C THR A 424 -1.76 -13.97 26.13
N HIS A 425 -0.55 -13.78 26.62
CA HIS A 425 -0.05 -14.40 27.86
C HIS A 425 0.40 -13.33 28.85
N GLU A 426 0.39 -13.67 30.14
CA GLU A 426 1.05 -12.86 31.16
C GLU A 426 2.57 -12.90 30.93
N LEU A 427 3.19 -11.73 30.92
CA LEU A 427 4.60 -11.58 30.66
C LEU A 427 5.44 -12.30 31.72
N ASP A 428 5.02 -12.24 32.98
CA ASP A 428 5.68 -12.92 34.11
C ASP A 428 5.78 -14.43 33.91
N ASP A 429 4.75 -15.08 33.38
CA ASP A 429 4.74 -16.52 33.17
C ASP A 429 5.68 -16.91 32.04
N LEU A 430 5.72 -16.09 30.98
CA LEU A 430 6.63 -16.26 29.87
C LEU A 430 8.10 -16.07 30.29
N LEU A 431 8.38 -15.07 31.13
CA LEU A 431 9.72 -14.82 31.68
C LEU A 431 10.15 -15.89 32.68
N LYS A 432 9.25 -16.43 33.52
CA LYS A 432 9.56 -17.58 34.40
C LYS A 432 9.92 -18.82 33.60
N LYS A 433 9.25 -19.05 32.46
CA LYS A 433 9.46 -20.25 31.64
C LYS A 433 10.73 -20.18 30.79
N TYR A 434 11.01 -19.04 30.16
CA TYR A 434 12.10 -18.92 29.18
C TYR A 434 13.25 -18.00 29.62
N GLY A 435 13.04 -17.13 30.61
CA GLY A 435 14.05 -16.24 31.16
C GLY A 435 14.84 -15.50 30.10
N THR A 436 16.17 -15.67 30.12
CA THR A 436 17.13 -15.01 29.22
C THR A 436 17.04 -15.45 27.77
N GLU A 437 16.28 -16.49 27.44
CA GLU A 437 16.02 -16.87 26.05
C GLU A 437 15.08 -15.88 25.33
N TYR A 438 14.39 -15.01 26.08
CA TYR A 438 13.59 -13.95 25.47
C TYR A 438 14.44 -13.07 24.54
N PRO A 439 13.93 -12.71 23.35
CA PRO A 439 14.70 -11.92 22.39
C PRO A 439 15.15 -10.57 22.96
N ALA A 440 16.46 -10.30 22.93
CA ALA A 440 17.06 -9.08 23.47
C ALA A 440 16.75 -8.82 24.97
N PHE A 441 16.63 -9.88 25.78
CA PHE A 441 16.24 -9.83 27.20
C PHE A 441 16.88 -8.68 27.99
N GLU A 442 18.21 -8.51 27.95
CA GLU A 442 18.95 -7.48 28.71
C GLU A 442 18.66 -6.04 28.26
N GLN A 443 18.12 -5.86 27.05
CA GLN A 443 17.76 -4.55 26.49
C GLN A 443 16.30 -4.20 26.76
N VAL A 444 15.44 -5.21 26.90
CA VAL A 444 13.99 -5.06 27.07
C VAL A 444 13.61 -4.98 28.54
N PHE A 445 14.23 -5.79 29.40
CA PHE A 445 13.86 -5.90 30.81
C PHE A 445 14.91 -5.33 31.75
N SER A 446 14.42 -4.68 32.81
CA SER A 446 15.23 -4.22 33.93
C SER A 446 14.82 -4.94 35.20
N MET A 447 15.79 -5.34 36.01
CA MET A 447 15.55 -5.92 37.33
C MET A 447 15.59 -4.81 38.39
N LEU A 448 14.54 -4.72 39.20
CA LEU A 448 14.57 -3.90 40.41
C LEU A 448 15.44 -4.64 41.44
N LYS A 449 16.59 -4.06 41.82
CA LYS A 449 17.38 -4.49 42.97
C LYS A 449 17.12 -3.54 44.12
N ASP A 450 16.92 -4.09 45.31
CA ASP A 450 16.46 -3.42 46.53
C ASP A 450 17.08 -2.02 46.76
N ASP A 451 16.20 -1.11 47.21
CA ASP A 451 16.38 0.31 47.47
C ASP A 451 17.72 0.69 48.11
N VAL A 452 18.45 1.60 47.44
CA VAL A 452 19.28 2.62 48.11
C VAL A 452 18.78 3.99 47.70
#